data_AF-A0A376X405-F1
#
_entry.id   AF-A0A376X405-F1
#
_cell.length_a   1.000
_cell.length_b   1.000
_cell.length_c   1.000
_cell.angle_alpha   90.00
_cell.angle_beta   90.00
_cell.angle_gamma   90.00
#
_symmetry.space_group_name_H-M   'P 1'
#
loop_
_entity.id
_entity.type
_entity.pdbx_description
1 polymer ?
#
loop_
_entity_poly.entity_id
_entity_poly.type
_entity_poly.pdbx_seq_one_letter_code
_entity_poly.pdbx_strand_id
1 'polypeptide(L)'
;MRVNLLITMIIFALIWPVTALRAAVSKTTWADAPAREFVFVENNSDDNFFVTPGGALDPRLTGANRWTGLKYTGSGTIYQQSLGYIDNGYNTGLYTNWKFDMWLENSPVSSPLTGLRCINWYAGCNMTTSLILPQTTDASGFYGATVTSGGAKWMHGMLSDAFYQYMQQMPVGSSFTMTINACQTSVNYDASSGARCKDQASGNWYVRNVTHTKAANLRLINTHSLAEVFINSDGVPTLGEGNADCRTQTIGSRSGLSVRWLTIPCKQTDSATPQSIYSRRSPTRR
;
A
#
# COMPACT_ATOMS: atom_id res chain seq x y z
N MET A 1 -62.31 -23.41 -36.63
CA MET A 1 -60.91 -23.85 -36.44
C MET A 1 -60.55 -23.74 -34.97
N ARG A 2 -60.34 -24.86 -34.27
CA ARG A 2 -59.90 -24.88 -32.87
C ARG A 2 -58.38 -24.74 -32.84
N VAL A 3 -57.88 -23.54 -32.60
CA VAL A 3 -56.44 -23.31 -32.37
C VAL A 3 -56.10 -23.91 -31.01
N ASN A 4 -55.16 -24.85 -31.01
CA ASN A 4 -54.79 -25.64 -29.84
C ASN A 4 -53.99 -24.75 -28.88
N LEU A 5 -54.61 -24.31 -27.78
CA LEU A 5 -54.02 -23.36 -26.80
C LEU A 5 -52.66 -23.81 -26.25
N LEU A 6 -52.39 -25.13 -26.26
CA LEU A 6 -51.11 -25.72 -25.87
C LEU A 6 -49.98 -25.39 -26.85
N ILE A 7 -50.26 -25.28 -28.14
CA ILE A 7 -49.24 -24.98 -29.16
C ILE A 7 -48.83 -23.50 -29.07
N THR A 8 -49.76 -22.60 -28.76
CA THR A 8 -49.45 -21.17 -28.53
C THR A 8 -48.66 -20.93 -27.25
N MET A 9 -48.87 -21.72 -26.18
CA MET A 9 -48.05 -21.61 -24.96
C MET A 9 -46.63 -22.16 -25.10
N ILE A 10 -46.44 -23.23 -25.87
CA ILE A 10 -45.09 -23.79 -26.13
C ILE A 10 -44.26 -22.82 -26.99
N ILE A 11 -44.89 -22.13 -27.95
CA ILE A 11 -44.22 -21.11 -28.77
C ILE A 11 -43.84 -19.88 -27.92
N PHE A 12 -44.68 -19.45 -26.98
CA PHE A 12 -44.33 -18.35 -26.07
C PHE A 12 -43.23 -18.69 -25.06
N ALA A 13 -43.12 -19.95 -24.63
CA ALA A 13 -42.06 -20.41 -23.72
C ALA A 13 -40.68 -20.58 -24.40
N LEU A 14 -40.65 -20.78 -25.73
CA LEU A 14 -39.41 -20.93 -26.51
C LEU A 14 -38.80 -19.61 -27.00
N ILE A 15 -39.51 -18.48 -26.86
CA ILE A 15 -39.04 -17.15 -27.31
C ILE A 15 -38.37 -16.34 -26.17
N TRP A 16 -38.32 -16.86 -24.94
CA TRP A 16 -37.49 -16.28 -23.87
C TRP A 16 -36.35 -17.24 -23.50
N PRO A 17 -35.20 -17.04 -24.14
CA PRO A 17 -34.11 -16.51 -23.36
C PRO A 17 -33.64 -15.23 -24.04
N VAL A 18 -34.24 -14.11 -23.66
CA VAL A 18 -33.45 -12.88 -23.58
C VAL A 18 -32.44 -13.15 -22.47
N THR A 19 -31.35 -13.84 -22.81
CA THR A 19 -30.08 -13.56 -22.16
C THR A 19 -29.90 -12.08 -22.39
N ALA A 20 -30.25 -11.28 -21.38
CA ALA A 20 -29.82 -9.90 -21.37
C ALA A 20 -28.29 -10.00 -21.49
N LEU A 21 -27.76 -9.73 -22.69
CA LEU A 21 -26.37 -9.34 -22.85
C LEU A 21 -26.27 -8.09 -21.98
N ARG A 22 -25.95 -8.29 -20.69
CA ARG A 22 -25.51 -7.20 -19.85
C ARG A 22 -24.21 -6.77 -20.49
N ALA A 23 -24.24 -5.62 -21.16
CA ALA A 23 -23.02 -4.96 -21.57
C ALA A 23 -22.10 -4.94 -20.35
N ALA A 24 -20.89 -5.46 -20.52
CA ALA A 24 -19.86 -5.42 -19.50
C ALA A 24 -18.98 -4.21 -19.75
N VAL A 25 -18.30 -3.74 -18.71
CA VAL A 25 -17.37 -2.63 -18.84
C VAL A 25 -16.25 -3.01 -19.80
N SER A 26 -15.83 -2.07 -20.65
CA SER A 26 -14.71 -2.29 -21.56
C SER A 26 -13.42 -2.55 -20.77
N LYS A 27 -12.87 -3.76 -20.97
CA LYS A 27 -11.62 -4.20 -20.35
C LYS A 27 -10.44 -3.75 -21.20
N THR A 28 -9.56 -2.95 -20.61
CA THR A 28 -8.27 -2.58 -21.16
C THR A 28 -7.17 -3.31 -20.40
N THR A 29 -6.50 -4.24 -21.08
CA THR A 29 -5.31 -4.91 -20.54
C THR A 29 -4.08 -4.13 -20.98
N TRP A 30 -3.31 -3.64 -20.02
CA TRP A 30 -2.03 -2.99 -20.28
C TRP A 30 -0.88 -3.98 -20.28
N ALA A 31 0.21 -3.59 -20.95
CA ALA A 31 1.48 -4.30 -20.83
C ALA A 31 1.94 -4.33 -19.36
N ASP A 32 2.63 -5.42 -19.02
CA ASP A 32 3.19 -5.65 -17.70
C ASP A 32 3.95 -4.41 -17.20
N ALA A 33 3.80 -4.10 -15.91
CA ALA A 33 4.54 -3.03 -15.30
C ALA A 33 6.03 -3.40 -15.18
N PRO A 34 6.95 -2.43 -15.30
CA PRO A 34 8.34 -2.65 -14.90
C PRO A 34 8.37 -3.15 -13.45
N ALA A 35 9.16 -4.19 -13.18
CA ALA A 35 9.32 -4.69 -11.83
C ALA A 35 9.91 -3.60 -10.92
N ARG A 36 9.38 -3.48 -9.70
CA ARG A 36 9.84 -2.46 -8.73
C ARG A 36 10.36 -3.07 -7.46
N GLU A 37 11.47 -2.52 -7.01
CA GLU A 37 12.01 -2.85 -5.71
C GLU A 37 11.34 -2.01 -4.62
N PHE A 38 11.16 -2.63 -3.45
CA PHE A 38 10.71 -1.94 -2.25
C PHE A 38 11.60 -2.28 -1.06
N VAL A 39 11.70 -1.34 -0.14
CA VAL A 39 12.29 -1.54 1.18
C VAL A 39 11.17 -1.61 2.19
N PHE A 40 11.19 -2.65 3.00
CA PHE A 40 10.29 -2.78 4.14
C PHE A 40 10.98 -2.24 5.38
N VAL A 41 10.26 -1.47 6.19
CA VAL A 41 10.74 -0.92 7.45
C VAL A 41 9.75 -1.35 8.53
N GLU A 42 10.27 -2.00 9.56
CA GLU A 42 9.50 -2.40 10.73
C GLU A 42 10.06 -1.74 11.98
N ASN A 43 9.16 -1.13 12.75
CA ASN A 43 9.46 -0.69 14.09
C ASN A 43 9.05 -1.76 15.10
N ASN A 44 10.04 -2.44 15.67
CA ASN A 44 9.81 -3.56 16.56
C ASN A 44 9.26 -3.15 17.95
N SER A 45 8.99 -1.87 18.19
CA SER A 45 8.43 -1.37 19.45
C SER A 45 6.93 -1.13 19.43
N ASP A 46 6.29 -0.98 18.27
CA ASP A 46 4.91 -0.48 18.18
C ASP A 46 4.11 -0.99 16.96
N ASP A 47 4.54 -2.08 16.32
CA ASP A 47 3.91 -2.67 15.13
C ASP A 47 3.65 -1.67 13.98
N ASN A 48 4.46 -0.62 13.92
CA ASN A 48 4.46 0.33 12.82
C ASN A 48 5.33 -0.22 11.69
N PHE A 49 4.68 -0.46 10.55
CA PHE A 49 5.30 -0.90 9.32
C PHE A 49 5.22 0.21 8.28
N PHE A 50 6.29 0.31 7.50
CA PHE A 50 6.38 1.24 6.40
C PHE A 50 7.00 0.55 5.19
N VAL A 51 6.43 0.78 4.02
CA VAL A 51 7.00 0.33 2.76
C VAL A 51 7.35 1.56 1.91
N THR A 52 8.53 1.54 1.31
CA THR A 52 8.99 2.60 0.41
C THR A 52 9.57 1.99 -0.86
N PRO A 53 9.42 2.65 -2.02
CA PRO A 53 10.16 2.26 -3.21
C PRO A 53 11.67 2.25 -2.93
N GLY A 54 12.35 1.21 -3.40
CA GLY A 54 13.81 1.11 -3.42
C GLY A 54 14.44 1.86 -4.59
N GLY A 55 13.63 2.34 -5.52
CA GLY A 55 14.04 3.11 -6.69
C GLY A 55 12.88 3.93 -7.25
N ALA A 56 12.49 3.65 -8.50
CA ALA A 56 11.36 4.33 -9.13
C ALA A 56 10.03 4.06 -8.41
N LEU A 57 9.17 5.08 -8.38
CA LEU A 57 7.94 5.11 -7.60
C LEU A 57 6.81 4.22 -8.14
N ASP A 58 6.60 4.19 -9.46
CA ASP A 58 5.43 3.57 -10.10
C ASP A 58 5.81 2.26 -10.82
N PRO A 59 5.06 1.15 -10.69
CA PRO A 59 3.84 0.96 -9.89
C PRO A 59 4.07 1.12 -8.39
N ARG A 60 3.11 1.78 -7.73
CA ARG A 60 3.25 2.18 -6.33
C ARG A 60 2.99 1.01 -5.41
N LEU A 61 3.90 0.86 -4.46
CA LEU A 61 3.70 0.13 -3.20
C LEU A 61 4.42 0.94 -2.14
N THR A 62 3.69 1.77 -1.41
CA THR A 62 4.30 2.76 -0.51
C THR A 62 3.39 3.17 0.64
N GLY A 63 3.99 3.61 1.75
CA GLY A 63 3.33 4.21 2.89
C GLY A 63 3.30 3.33 4.12
N ALA A 64 2.72 3.85 5.21
CA ALA A 64 2.69 3.21 6.51
C ALA A 64 1.32 2.56 6.81
N ASN A 65 1.32 1.49 7.61
CA ASN A 65 0.09 0.87 8.12
C ASN A 65 -0.60 1.73 9.21
N ARG A 66 0.15 2.64 9.83
CA ARG A 66 -0.33 3.50 10.92
C ARG A 66 0.03 4.96 10.70
N TRP A 67 -0.74 5.81 11.37
CA TRP A 67 -0.40 7.23 11.50
C TRP A 67 0.70 7.41 12.51
N THR A 68 1.65 8.27 12.15
CA THR A 68 2.71 8.71 13.06
C THR A 68 2.34 10.05 13.70
N GLY A 69 3.15 10.52 14.64
CA GLY A 69 3.07 11.90 15.16
C GLY A 69 3.30 12.98 14.08
N LEU A 70 3.76 12.60 12.88
CA LEU A 70 3.92 13.46 11.71
C LEU A 70 2.72 13.37 10.75
N LYS A 71 1.54 13.00 11.24
CA LYS A 71 0.31 13.11 10.45
C LYS A 71 0.01 14.57 10.11
N TYR A 72 -0.25 14.87 8.83
CA TYR A 72 -0.74 16.18 8.45
C TYR A 72 -2.17 16.39 8.97
N THR A 73 -2.43 17.48 9.68
CA THR A 73 -3.72 17.78 10.32
C THR A 73 -4.48 18.92 9.65
N GLY A 74 -4.07 19.32 8.44
CA GLY A 74 -4.67 20.45 7.72
C GLY A 74 -3.98 21.80 7.95
N SER A 75 -2.92 21.84 8.77
CA SER A 75 -2.10 23.03 8.98
C SER A 75 -0.63 22.66 9.22
N GLY A 76 0.28 23.61 8.99
CA GLY A 76 1.72 23.40 9.16
C GLY A 76 2.36 22.56 8.05
N THR A 77 3.50 21.95 8.37
CA THR A 77 4.28 21.15 7.40
C THR A 77 3.54 19.88 7.00
N ILE A 78 3.44 19.65 5.69
CA ILE A 78 2.77 18.48 5.13
C ILE A 78 3.74 17.29 5.14
N TYR A 79 3.57 16.39 6.12
CA TYR A 79 4.36 15.18 6.27
C TYR A 79 3.61 13.95 5.77
N GLN A 80 2.82 13.27 6.61
CA GLN A 80 2.06 12.08 6.24
C GLN A 80 0.62 12.44 5.85
N GLN A 81 0.26 12.15 4.60
CA GLN A 81 -1.03 12.55 4.00
C GLN A 81 -2.00 11.39 3.78
N SER A 82 -1.52 10.16 3.85
CA SER A 82 -2.33 8.94 3.79
C SER A 82 -1.62 7.78 4.47
N LEU A 83 -2.36 6.70 4.70
CA LEU A 83 -1.79 5.38 4.95
C LEU A 83 -1.28 4.76 3.64
N GLY A 84 -0.65 3.60 3.74
CA GLY A 84 -0.04 2.93 2.60
C GLY A 84 -1.04 2.37 1.61
N TYR A 85 -0.61 2.36 0.36
CA TYR A 85 -1.47 2.07 -0.78
C TYR A 85 -0.67 1.46 -1.93
N ILE A 86 -1.41 0.86 -2.85
CA ILE A 86 -0.90 0.25 -4.08
C ILE A 86 -1.64 0.79 -5.29
N ASP A 87 -0.94 0.84 -6.43
CA ASP A 87 -1.54 1.11 -7.73
C ASP A 87 -0.89 0.32 -8.87
N ASN A 88 -1.47 0.43 -10.06
CA ASN A 88 -0.97 -0.23 -11.27
C ASN A 88 0.08 0.60 -12.04
N GLY A 89 0.55 1.71 -11.48
CA GLY A 89 1.59 2.58 -12.03
C GLY A 89 1.16 3.63 -13.05
N TYR A 90 -0.13 3.74 -13.36
CA TYR A 90 -0.62 4.80 -14.25
C TYR A 90 -1.24 5.99 -13.52
N ASN A 91 -1.46 5.89 -12.21
CA ASN A 91 -2.11 6.94 -11.42
C ASN A 91 -3.39 7.46 -12.12
N THR A 92 -4.27 6.56 -12.55
CA THR A 92 -5.48 6.95 -13.28
C THR A 92 -6.45 7.68 -12.36
N GLY A 93 -6.95 8.82 -12.82
CA GLY A 93 -7.94 9.63 -12.10
C GLY A 93 -9.31 8.94 -12.04
N LEU A 94 -9.99 9.13 -10.91
CA LEU A 94 -11.36 8.67 -10.68
C LEU A 94 -12.35 9.81 -10.89
N TYR A 95 -13.46 9.51 -11.55
CA TYR A 95 -14.55 10.47 -11.74
C TYR A 95 -15.38 10.61 -10.48
N THR A 96 -15.73 11.84 -10.13
CA THR A 96 -16.60 12.14 -8.97
C THR A 96 -17.97 11.47 -9.14
N ASN A 97 -18.53 10.95 -8.04
CA ASN A 97 -19.79 10.22 -7.93
C ASN A 97 -19.85 8.88 -8.66
N TRP A 98 -18.76 8.42 -9.26
CA TRP A 98 -18.69 7.09 -9.85
C TRP A 98 -18.41 6.04 -8.78
N LYS A 99 -18.79 4.79 -9.06
CA LYS A 99 -18.41 3.62 -8.26
C LYS A 99 -17.03 3.14 -8.68
N PHE A 100 -16.23 2.71 -7.70
CA PHE A 100 -14.91 2.15 -7.91
C PHE A 100 -14.77 0.80 -7.19
N ASP A 101 -14.28 -0.18 -7.94
CA ASP A 101 -13.84 -1.48 -7.48
C ASP A 101 -12.35 -1.64 -7.74
N MET A 102 -11.66 -2.30 -6.81
CA MET A 102 -10.30 -2.75 -7.03
C MET A 102 -10.09 -4.10 -6.37
N TRP A 103 -9.53 -5.04 -7.13
CA TRP A 103 -9.19 -6.37 -6.64
C TRP A 103 -7.87 -6.85 -7.22
N LEU A 104 -7.22 -7.74 -6.48
CA LEU A 104 -5.93 -8.30 -6.80
C LEU A 104 -6.10 -9.79 -7.09
N GLU A 105 -5.73 -10.22 -8.29
CA GLU A 105 -5.61 -11.64 -8.60
C GLU A 105 -4.18 -12.09 -8.32
N ASN A 106 -4.01 -13.34 -7.89
CA ASN A 106 -2.72 -13.89 -7.45
C ASN A 106 -2.10 -13.10 -6.28
N SER A 107 -2.95 -12.46 -5.46
CA SER A 107 -2.50 -11.80 -4.24
C SER A 107 -1.86 -12.85 -3.31
N PRO A 108 -0.70 -12.56 -2.68
CA PRO A 108 -0.08 -13.46 -1.72
C PRO A 108 -0.86 -13.55 -0.40
N VAL A 109 -1.84 -12.67 -0.19
CA VAL A 109 -2.68 -12.61 1.01
C VAL A 109 -4.16 -12.51 0.66
N SER A 110 -5.00 -13.03 1.54
CA SER A 110 -6.43 -12.77 1.53
C SER A 110 -6.74 -11.40 2.13
N SER A 111 -7.75 -10.73 1.59
CA SER A 111 -8.19 -9.37 1.97
C SER A 111 -7.04 -8.34 1.91
N PRO A 112 -6.38 -8.20 0.74
CA PRO A 112 -5.18 -7.36 0.62
C PRO A 112 -5.45 -5.86 0.75
N LEU A 113 -6.69 -5.43 0.53
CA LEU A 113 -7.09 -4.03 0.44
C LEU A 113 -8.27 -3.72 1.37
N THR A 114 -8.26 -2.52 1.94
CA THR A 114 -9.31 -2.06 2.87
C THR A 114 -10.30 -1.08 2.24
N GLY A 115 -9.96 -0.48 1.10
CA GLY A 115 -10.83 0.46 0.39
C GLY A 115 -10.07 1.43 -0.51
N LEU A 116 -10.78 2.46 -0.99
CA LEU A 116 -10.21 3.50 -1.83
C LEU A 116 -9.40 4.48 -0.99
N ARG A 117 -8.09 4.53 -1.22
CA ARG A 117 -7.21 5.50 -0.58
C ARG A 117 -7.54 6.91 -1.06
N CYS A 118 -7.56 7.86 -0.13
CA CYS A 118 -7.64 9.29 -0.42
C CYS A 118 -6.59 10.07 0.37
N ILE A 119 -6.28 11.29 -0.08
CA ILE A 119 -5.39 12.20 0.65
C ILE A 119 -6.23 12.90 1.73
N ASN A 120 -5.81 12.80 2.98
CA ASN A 120 -6.61 13.17 4.16
C ASN A 120 -7.18 14.59 4.15
N TRP A 121 -6.48 15.54 3.53
CA TRP A 121 -6.88 16.95 3.46
C TRP A 121 -7.69 17.29 2.21
N TYR A 122 -7.89 16.35 1.29
CA TYR A 122 -8.82 16.54 0.19
C TYR A 122 -10.25 16.50 0.71
N ALA A 123 -11.09 17.40 0.22
CA ALA A 123 -12.52 17.34 0.45
C ALA A 123 -13.08 15.95 0.09
N GLY A 124 -14.06 15.50 0.88
CA GLY A 124 -14.62 14.15 0.77
C GLY A 124 -13.72 13.01 1.29
N CYS A 125 -12.49 13.29 1.73
CA CYS A 125 -11.66 12.30 2.39
C CYS A 125 -11.84 12.34 3.91
N ASN A 126 -11.87 11.17 4.56
CA ASN A 126 -11.87 11.11 6.01
C ASN A 126 -10.46 11.44 6.54
N MET A 127 -10.34 12.54 7.29
CA MET A 127 -9.04 12.99 7.81
C MET A 127 -8.42 12.00 8.80
N THR A 128 -9.24 11.22 9.50
CA THR A 128 -8.78 10.19 10.45
C THR A 128 -8.20 8.99 9.72
N THR A 129 -8.84 8.48 8.68
CA THR A 129 -8.49 7.19 8.06
C THR A 129 -7.80 7.29 6.72
N SER A 130 -7.92 8.42 6.00
CA SER A 130 -7.54 8.53 4.58
C SER A 130 -8.20 7.50 3.66
N LEU A 131 -9.41 7.08 4.04
CA LEU A 131 -10.13 6.01 3.38
C LEU A 131 -11.52 6.48 2.98
N ILE A 132 -11.88 6.19 1.74
CA ILE A 132 -13.27 6.14 1.29
C ILE A 132 -13.72 4.69 1.42
N LEU A 133 -14.71 4.47 2.28
CA LEU A 133 -15.18 3.12 2.57
C LEU A 133 -15.89 2.51 1.34
N PRO A 134 -15.57 1.26 1.00
CA PRO A 134 -16.34 0.48 0.05
C PRO A 134 -17.68 0.04 0.65
N GLN A 135 -18.58 -0.47 -0.19
CA GLN A 135 -19.79 -1.14 0.29
C GLN A 135 -19.48 -2.55 0.82
N THR A 136 -18.49 -3.23 0.24
CA THR A 136 -18.04 -4.55 0.70
C THR A 136 -16.57 -4.80 0.37
N THR A 137 -15.96 -5.73 1.11
CA THR A 137 -14.60 -6.24 0.89
C THR A 137 -14.66 -7.76 0.90
N ASP A 138 -13.78 -8.41 0.12
CA ASP A 138 -13.62 -9.85 0.14
C ASP A 138 -12.14 -10.26 0.10
N ALA A 139 -11.88 -11.55 -0.10
CA ALA A 139 -10.53 -12.11 -0.15
C ALA A 139 -9.63 -11.48 -1.23
N SER A 140 -10.20 -10.90 -2.28
CA SER A 140 -9.47 -10.36 -3.42
C SER A 140 -9.35 -8.83 -3.39
N GLY A 141 -10.29 -8.11 -2.78
CA GLY A 141 -10.26 -6.66 -2.77
C GLY A 141 -11.49 -5.98 -2.18
N PHE A 142 -11.80 -4.79 -2.70
CA PHE A 142 -12.91 -3.96 -2.24
C PHE A 142 -13.81 -3.51 -3.38
N TYR A 143 -15.08 -3.27 -3.06
CA TYR A 143 -16.11 -3.02 -4.07
C TYR A 143 -17.15 -1.97 -3.65
N GLY A 144 -17.60 -1.19 -4.62
CA GLY A 144 -18.67 -0.21 -4.49
C GLY A 144 -18.27 1.07 -3.76
N ALA A 145 -16.98 1.41 -3.73
CA ALA A 145 -16.53 2.69 -3.16
C ALA A 145 -17.08 3.85 -4.01
N THR A 146 -17.78 4.78 -3.38
CA THR A 146 -18.35 5.95 -4.09
C THR A 146 -17.35 7.08 -4.07
N VAL A 147 -16.85 7.48 -5.23
CA VAL A 147 -15.83 8.52 -5.35
C VAL A 147 -16.42 9.86 -4.92
N THR A 148 -15.98 10.36 -3.77
CA THR A 148 -16.47 11.61 -3.20
C THR A 148 -16.02 12.83 -4.01
N SER A 149 -16.84 13.88 -4.05
CA SER A 149 -16.47 15.15 -4.67
C SER A 149 -15.34 15.87 -3.92
N GLY A 150 -14.54 16.63 -4.69
CA GLY A 150 -13.50 17.52 -4.17
C GLY A 150 -12.14 16.85 -4.04
N GLY A 151 -11.08 17.51 -4.54
CA GLY A 151 -9.72 16.97 -4.62
C GLY A 151 -9.60 15.73 -5.54
N ALA A 152 -8.43 15.54 -6.15
CA ALA A 152 -8.22 14.41 -7.04
C ALA A 152 -8.28 13.06 -6.29
N LYS A 153 -9.03 12.10 -6.82
CA LYS A 153 -9.02 10.71 -6.35
C LYS A 153 -8.39 9.87 -7.46
N TRP A 154 -7.59 8.90 -7.06
CA TRP A 154 -6.81 8.06 -7.95
C TRP A 154 -7.18 6.61 -7.72
N MET A 155 -6.97 5.74 -8.71
CA MET A 155 -7.19 4.30 -8.62
C MET A 155 -6.19 3.61 -7.67
N HIS A 156 -6.23 3.99 -6.40
CA HIS A 156 -5.30 3.58 -5.33
C HIS A 156 -6.06 2.76 -4.29
N GLY A 157 -5.62 1.54 -4.09
CA GLY A 157 -6.14 0.68 -3.03
C GLY A 157 -5.34 0.86 -1.75
N MET A 158 -6.01 1.13 -0.63
CA MET A 158 -5.35 1.19 0.67
C MET A 158 -5.00 -0.21 1.14
N LEU A 159 -3.74 -0.43 1.52
CA LEU A 159 -3.23 -1.74 1.95
C LEU A 159 -3.88 -2.16 3.28
N SER A 160 -4.05 -3.46 3.45
CA SER A 160 -4.45 -4.06 4.72
C SER A 160 -3.25 -4.43 5.59
N ASP A 161 -3.48 -4.61 6.89
CA ASP A 161 -2.45 -5.09 7.82
C ASP A 161 -1.93 -6.49 7.43
N ALA A 162 -2.79 -7.35 6.88
CA ALA A 162 -2.40 -8.67 6.39
C ALA A 162 -1.33 -8.56 5.28
N PHE A 163 -1.44 -7.55 4.41
CA PHE A 163 -0.44 -7.30 3.37
C PHE A 163 0.91 -6.88 3.98
N TYR A 164 0.90 -6.05 5.01
CA TYR A 164 2.12 -5.68 5.75
C TYR A 164 2.76 -6.88 6.46
N GLN A 165 1.96 -7.74 7.09
CA GLN A 165 2.45 -8.96 7.75
C GLN A 165 3.09 -9.93 6.76
N TYR A 166 2.53 -10.07 5.56
CA TYR A 166 3.16 -10.84 4.49
C TYR A 166 4.50 -10.22 4.06
N MET A 167 4.54 -8.91 3.81
CA MET A 167 5.79 -8.22 3.45
C MET A 167 6.84 -8.31 4.56
N GLN A 168 6.44 -8.34 5.82
CA GLN A 168 7.33 -8.57 6.96
C GLN A 168 8.03 -9.93 6.86
N GLN A 169 7.26 -10.99 6.64
CA GLN A 169 7.73 -12.38 6.56
C GLN A 169 8.47 -12.70 5.26
N MET A 170 8.24 -11.91 4.21
CA MET A 170 8.86 -12.10 2.91
C MET A 170 10.41 -11.99 3.00
N PRO A 171 11.17 -12.96 2.47
CA PRO A 171 12.62 -12.87 2.41
C PRO A 171 13.09 -11.73 1.51
N VAL A 172 14.24 -11.15 1.85
CA VAL A 172 14.91 -10.18 0.98
C VAL A 172 15.40 -10.88 -0.30
N GLY A 173 15.19 -10.25 -1.45
CA GLY A 173 15.48 -10.80 -2.78
C GLY A 173 14.30 -11.54 -3.42
N SER A 174 13.28 -11.93 -2.65
CA SER A 174 12.07 -12.53 -3.20
C SER A 174 11.22 -11.52 -3.96
N SER A 175 10.33 -12.02 -4.80
CA SER A 175 9.35 -11.23 -5.55
C SER A 175 7.96 -11.83 -5.44
N PHE A 176 6.94 -10.99 -5.59
CA PHE A 176 5.57 -11.41 -5.88
C PHE A 176 5.04 -10.66 -7.08
N THR A 177 4.20 -11.34 -7.85
CA THR A 177 3.49 -10.76 -8.99
C THR A 177 2.00 -10.89 -8.75
N MET A 178 1.26 -9.81 -8.98
CA MET A 178 -0.18 -9.78 -8.89
C MET A 178 -0.77 -9.13 -10.13
N THR A 179 -2.03 -9.47 -10.44
CA THR A 179 -2.81 -8.74 -11.43
C THR A 179 -3.67 -7.72 -10.71
N ILE A 180 -3.41 -6.45 -10.94
CA ILE A 180 -4.23 -5.37 -10.40
C ILE A 180 -5.38 -5.09 -11.36
N ASN A 181 -6.59 -5.26 -10.87
CA ASN A 181 -7.81 -4.87 -11.56
C ASN A 181 -8.37 -3.59 -10.92
N ALA A 182 -8.56 -2.54 -11.72
CA ALA A 182 -9.15 -1.28 -11.29
C ALA A 182 -10.31 -0.93 -12.21
N CYS A 183 -11.53 -0.87 -11.67
CA CYS A 183 -12.74 -0.65 -12.44
C CYS A 183 -13.54 0.51 -11.87
N GLN A 184 -13.90 1.49 -12.71
CA GLN A 184 -14.84 2.54 -12.35
C GLN A 184 -16.04 2.61 -13.30
N THR A 185 -17.21 2.97 -12.78
CA THR A 185 -18.45 3.09 -13.56
C THR A 185 -19.36 4.19 -13.01
N SER A 186 -20.12 4.84 -13.89
CA SER A 186 -21.20 5.76 -13.51
C SER A 186 -22.44 5.03 -13.01
N VAL A 187 -22.56 3.72 -13.26
CA VAL A 187 -23.70 2.92 -12.84
C VAL A 187 -23.65 2.75 -11.32
N ASN A 188 -24.71 3.20 -10.65
CA ASN A 188 -24.87 2.99 -9.21
C ASN A 188 -25.39 1.57 -8.95
N TYR A 189 -24.47 0.62 -8.78
CA TYR A 189 -24.79 -0.74 -8.32
C TYR A 189 -24.60 -0.88 -6.81
N ASP A 190 -25.18 -1.94 -6.27
CA ASP A 190 -25.02 -2.36 -4.88
C ASP A 190 -24.07 -3.56 -4.78
N ALA A 191 -22.85 -3.32 -4.33
CA ALA A 191 -21.85 -4.36 -4.18
C ALA A 191 -22.16 -5.35 -3.04
N SER A 192 -23.00 -4.96 -2.08
CA SER A 192 -23.38 -5.83 -0.96
C SER A 192 -24.27 -6.99 -1.41
N SER A 193 -25.05 -6.80 -2.48
CA SER A 193 -25.78 -7.86 -3.19
C SER A 193 -24.93 -8.72 -4.14
N GLY A 194 -23.62 -8.47 -4.22
CA GLY A 194 -22.70 -9.19 -5.10
C GLY A 194 -22.50 -8.56 -6.49
N ALA A 195 -23.16 -7.45 -6.81
CA ALA A 195 -22.92 -6.74 -8.07
C ALA A 195 -21.48 -6.15 -8.10
N ARG A 196 -20.89 -6.07 -9.29
CA ARG A 196 -19.51 -5.57 -9.48
C ARG A 196 -19.42 -4.62 -10.65
N CYS A 197 -18.48 -3.69 -10.60
CA CYS A 197 -18.21 -2.71 -11.66
C CYS A 197 -17.96 -3.39 -13.01
N LYS A 198 -17.21 -4.50 -13.06
CA LYS A 198 -16.88 -5.21 -14.30
C LYS A 198 -18.12 -5.70 -15.08
N ASP A 199 -19.23 -5.94 -14.38
CA ASP A 199 -20.48 -6.48 -14.93
C ASP A 199 -21.48 -5.37 -15.32
N GLN A 200 -21.08 -4.09 -15.26
CA GLN A 200 -21.96 -2.95 -15.55
C GLN A 200 -21.89 -2.50 -17.01
N ALA A 201 -22.96 -1.85 -17.47
CA ALA A 201 -23.16 -1.46 -18.87
C ALA A 201 -22.17 -0.42 -19.42
N SER A 202 -21.49 0.32 -18.55
CA SER A 202 -20.55 1.38 -18.94
C SER A 202 -19.49 1.57 -17.86
N GLY A 203 -18.33 2.08 -18.24
CA GLY A 203 -17.24 2.31 -17.30
C GLY A 203 -15.87 2.15 -17.95
N ASN A 204 -14.83 2.10 -17.12
CA ASN A 204 -13.47 1.77 -17.52
C ASN A 204 -12.94 0.68 -16.59
N TRP A 205 -12.41 -0.40 -17.16
CA TRP A 205 -11.74 -1.46 -16.41
C TRP A 205 -10.32 -1.64 -16.92
N TYR A 206 -9.35 -1.37 -16.06
CA TYR A 206 -7.93 -1.51 -16.37
C TYR A 206 -7.34 -2.70 -15.64
N VAL A 207 -6.54 -3.48 -16.36
CA VAL A 207 -5.87 -4.67 -15.85
C VAL A 207 -4.39 -4.59 -16.15
N ARG A 208 -3.55 -4.83 -15.14
CA ARG A 208 -2.09 -4.84 -15.31
C ARG A 208 -1.43 -5.80 -14.35
N ASN A 209 -0.45 -6.56 -14.84
CA ASN A 209 0.45 -7.33 -13.98
C ASN A 209 1.49 -6.41 -13.36
N VAL A 210 1.70 -6.56 -12.06
CA VAL A 210 2.65 -5.77 -11.28
C VAL A 210 3.52 -6.71 -10.46
N THR A 211 4.84 -6.55 -10.60
CA THR A 211 5.85 -7.33 -9.87
C THR A 211 6.60 -6.45 -8.90
N HIS A 212 6.66 -6.87 -7.64
CA HIS A 212 7.43 -6.20 -6.60
C HIS A 212 8.48 -7.14 -6.00
N THR A 213 9.69 -6.61 -5.78
CA THR A 213 10.82 -7.33 -5.20
C THR A 213 11.25 -6.67 -3.90
N LYS A 214 11.39 -7.46 -2.83
CA LYS A 214 11.86 -6.92 -1.54
C LYS A 214 13.38 -6.73 -1.59
N ALA A 215 13.85 -5.50 -1.72
CA ALA A 215 15.29 -5.21 -1.84
C ALA A 215 16.01 -5.16 -0.48
N ALA A 216 15.32 -4.70 0.55
CA ALA A 216 15.86 -4.66 1.90
C ALA A 216 14.77 -4.74 2.97
N ASN A 217 15.18 -5.12 4.18
CA ASN A 217 14.37 -5.04 5.38
C ASN A 217 15.11 -4.18 6.41
N LEU A 218 14.48 -3.14 6.94
CA LEU A 218 15.02 -2.29 8.00
C LEU A 218 14.26 -2.57 9.27
N ARG A 219 14.91 -3.23 10.23
CA ARG A 219 14.32 -3.50 11.55
C ARG A 219 14.89 -2.52 12.58
N LEU A 220 14.04 -1.60 13.01
CA LEU A 220 14.33 -0.73 14.15
C LEU A 220 14.12 -1.56 15.42
N ILE A 221 15.21 -1.77 16.15
CA ILE A 221 15.19 -2.56 17.39
C ILE A 221 15.32 -1.60 18.57
N ASN A 222 14.39 -1.71 19.52
CA ASN A 222 14.64 -1.16 20.84
C ASN A 222 15.56 -2.15 21.56
N THR A 223 16.83 -1.78 21.71
CA THR A 223 17.83 -2.63 22.35
C THR A 223 17.56 -2.81 23.85
N HIS A 224 16.72 -1.94 24.45
CA HIS A 224 16.52 -1.84 25.91
C HIS A 224 17.85 -1.83 26.69
N SER A 225 18.96 -1.53 26.01
CA SER A 225 20.30 -1.56 26.55
C SER A 225 20.66 -0.15 26.99
N LEU A 226 21.01 -0.03 28.26
CA LEU A 226 21.61 1.18 28.77
C LEU A 226 23.11 1.10 28.45
N ALA A 227 23.59 2.02 27.62
CA ALA A 227 25.00 2.20 27.38
C ALA A 227 25.52 3.33 28.25
N GLU A 228 26.34 3.01 29.25
CA GLU A 228 27.07 4.03 30.00
C GLU A 228 28.25 4.54 29.20
N VAL A 229 28.35 5.87 29.10
CA VAL A 229 29.44 6.58 28.44
C VAL A 229 30.02 7.56 29.44
N PHE A 230 31.29 7.38 29.75
CA PHE A 230 32.07 8.32 30.53
C PHE A 230 32.75 9.29 29.56
N ILE A 231 32.72 10.59 29.84
CA ILE A 231 33.40 11.60 29.04
C ILE A 231 34.44 12.25 29.93
N ASN A 232 35.72 12.06 29.61
CA ASN A 232 36.81 12.68 30.34
C ASN A 232 36.87 14.19 30.06
N SER A 233 37.60 14.95 30.88
CA SER A 233 37.80 16.40 30.70
C SER A 233 38.33 16.79 29.32
N ASP A 234 39.05 15.87 28.66
CA ASP A 234 39.63 16.05 27.33
C ASP A 234 38.60 15.79 26.19
N GLY A 235 37.33 15.56 26.55
CA GLY A 235 36.23 15.31 25.60
C GLY A 235 36.25 13.92 24.96
N VAL A 236 37.14 13.03 25.41
CA VAL A 236 37.27 11.66 24.90
C VAL A 236 36.25 10.75 25.59
N PRO A 237 35.33 10.10 24.84
CA PRO A 237 34.37 9.18 25.42
C PRO A 237 34.99 7.80 25.67
N THR A 238 34.77 7.26 26.87
CA THR A 238 35.07 5.88 27.29
C THR A 238 33.76 5.13 27.52
N LEU A 239 33.70 3.89 27.03
CA LEU A 239 32.54 3.03 27.17
C LEU A 239 32.61 2.29 28.50
N GLY A 240 31.49 2.23 29.23
CA GLY A 240 31.35 1.42 30.43
C GLY A 240 31.51 -0.07 30.14
N GLU A 241 31.92 -0.82 31.18
CA GLU A 241 32.13 -2.26 31.09
C GLU A 241 30.81 -2.98 30.74
N GLY A 242 30.85 -3.96 29.82
CA GLY A 242 29.66 -4.67 29.34
C GLY A 242 28.92 -4.01 28.17
N ASN A 243 29.43 -2.92 27.59
CA ASN A 243 28.82 -2.30 26.42
C ASN A 243 29.06 -3.11 25.13
N ALA A 244 28.01 -3.77 24.62
CA ALA A 244 28.07 -4.57 23.39
C ALA A 244 27.56 -3.83 22.13
N ASP A 245 26.79 -2.76 22.32
CA ASP A 245 26.07 -2.08 21.23
C ASP A 245 26.75 -0.79 20.76
N CYS A 246 27.61 -0.21 21.57
CA CYS A 246 28.36 1.00 21.26
C CYS A 246 29.82 0.67 20.96
N ARG A 247 30.42 1.42 20.03
CA ARG A 247 31.87 1.43 19.81
C ARG A 247 32.36 2.83 19.52
N THR A 248 33.59 3.13 19.90
CA THR A 248 34.27 4.31 19.39
C THR A 248 34.52 4.14 17.89
N GLN A 249 34.30 5.20 17.12
CA GLN A 249 34.49 5.18 15.69
C GLN A 249 34.92 6.55 15.19
N THR A 250 35.80 6.56 14.20
CA THR A 250 36.24 7.77 13.51
C THR A 250 35.64 7.79 12.10
N ILE A 251 34.98 8.89 11.74
CA ILE A 251 34.43 9.13 10.39
C ILE A 251 35.09 10.41 9.87
N GLY A 252 35.95 10.28 8.86
CA GLY A 252 36.79 11.37 8.38
C GLY A 252 37.73 11.86 9.49
N SER A 253 37.70 13.16 9.80
CA SER A 253 38.50 13.78 10.87
C SER A 253 37.80 13.85 12.23
N ARG A 254 36.61 13.25 12.38
CA ARG A 254 35.82 13.30 13.62
C ARG A 254 35.75 11.95 14.29
N SER A 255 36.26 11.87 15.52
CA SER A 255 36.09 10.72 16.42
C SER A 255 34.81 10.89 17.23
N GLY A 256 34.09 9.79 17.45
CA GLY A 256 32.86 9.78 18.24
C GLY A 256 32.44 8.38 18.63
N LEU A 257 31.18 8.26 19.06
CA LEU A 257 30.56 7.00 19.45
C LEU A 257 29.49 6.61 18.44
N SER A 258 29.47 5.31 18.14
CA SER A 258 28.55 4.66 17.23
C SER A 258 27.77 3.60 17.98
N VAL A 259 26.44 3.72 18.02
CA VAL A 259 25.56 2.78 18.73
C VAL A 259 24.66 2.04 17.75
N ARG A 260 24.52 0.72 17.93
CA ARG A 260 23.64 -0.12 17.14
C ARG A 260 22.18 0.08 17.57
N TRP A 261 21.38 0.74 16.73
CA TRP A 261 19.93 0.89 16.92
C TRP A 261 19.08 0.31 15.78
N LEU A 262 19.73 -0.26 14.76
CA LEU A 262 19.10 -0.69 13.50
C LEU A 262 19.82 -1.93 12.96
N THR A 263 19.03 -2.90 12.46
CA THR A 263 19.52 -4.07 11.72
C THR A 263 18.98 -4.06 10.31
N ILE A 264 19.84 -4.33 9.32
CA ILE A 264 19.51 -4.19 7.89
C ILE A 264 19.96 -5.43 7.10
N PRO A 265 19.05 -6.34 6.73
CA PRO A 265 19.28 -7.28 5.64
C PRO A 265 19.06 -6.61 4.27
N CYS A 266 20.04 -6.70 3.36
CA CYS A 266 19.98 -6.19 1.99
C CYS A 266 20.23 -7.29 0.96
N LYS A 267 19.61 -7.17 -0.21
CA LYS A 267 19.93 -7.99 -1.39
C LYS A 267 21.32 -7.61 -1.91
N GLN A 268 22.19 -8.60 -2.09
CA GLN A 268 23.59 -8.40 -2.46
C GLN A 268 23.75 -8.36 -3.99
N THR A 269 23.22 -7.33 -4.66
CA THR A 269 23.42 -7.17 -6.11
C THR A 269 23.63 -5.75 -6.63
N ASP A 270 23.58 -4.71 -5.81
CA ASP A 270 24.01 -3.36 -6.23
C ASP A 270 24.79 -2.74 -5.09
N SER A 271 26.03 -2.31 -5.38
CA SER A 271 27.03 -1.46 -4.69
C SER A 271 26.78 -0.80 -3.29
N ALA A 272 25.80 -1.23 -2.52
CA ALA A 272 25.54 -0.84 -1.15
C ALA A 272 26.34 -1.78 -0.24
N THR A 273 27.55 -1.33 0.10
CA THR A 273 28.14 -1.74 1.38
C THR A 273 27.10 -1.50 2.48
N PRO A 274 26.88 -2.42 3.43
CA PRO A 274 25.98 -2.20 4.55
C PRO A 274 26.48 -1.00 5.35
N GLN A 275 25.99 0.19 5.01
CA GLN A 275 26.27 1.41 5.74
C GLN A 275 25.36 1.42 6.95
N SER A 276 25.97 1.36 8.12
CA SER A 276 25.32 1.71 9.36
C SER A 276 24.76 3.13 9.21
N ILE A 277 23.44 3.28 9.28
CA ILE A 277 22.80 4.60 9.27
C ILE A 277 23.00 5.21 10.65
N TYR A 278 23.78 6.28 10.74
CA TYR A 278 24.10 6.97 11.99
C TYR A 278 23.15 8.14 12.22
N SER A 279 22.43 8.14 13.34
CA SER A 279 21.72 9.33 13.82
C SER A 279 22.67 10.16 14.69
N ARG A 280 22.95 11.41 14.27
CA ARG A 280 23.57 12.41 15.16
C ARG A 280 22.51 12.90 16.15
N ARG A 281 22.58 12.47 17.41
CA ARG A 281 22.09 13.33 18.50
C ARG A 281 23.16 14.38 18.78
N SER A 282 22.89 15.63 18.42
CA SER A 282 23.67 16.77 18.92
C SER A 282 23.22 17.07 20.35
N PRO A 283 24.09 16.94 21.37
CA PRO A 283 23.74 17.33 22.73
C PRO A 283 24.00 18.83 22.90
N THR A 284 23.26 19.68 22.18
CA THR A 284 23.30 21.14 22.38
C THR A 284 22.03 21.80 21.84
N ARG A 285 20.96 21.75 22.64
CA ARG A 285 20.07 22.89 22.86
C ARG A 285 19.67 22.87 24.33
N ARG A 286 20.33 23.71 25.12
CA ARG A 286 19.66 24.41 26.21
C ARG A 286 18.74 25.46 25.57
#